data_AF-A0A1R2AW66-F1
#
_entry.id   AF-A0A1R2AW66-F1
#
_cell.length_a   1.000
_cell.length_b   1.000
_cell.length_c   1.000
_cell.angle_alpha   90.00
_cell.angle_beta   90.00
_cell.angle_gamma   90.00
#
_symmetry.space_group_name_H-M   'P 1'
#
loop_
_entity.id
_entity.type
_entity.pdbx_description
1 polymer ?
#
loop_
_entity_poly.entity_id
_entity_poly.type
_entity_poly.pdbx_seq_one_letter_code
_entity_poly.pdbx_strand_id
1 'polypeptide(L)'
;MVKFAVIFGATRLPKAGIFSGLNHLINDSVDGSGFSEYFGFTESEVDWLISKLIKLKPQLSEETVKKSVKKLYDGYRVESKTIYNPWSIMNCLRALNENMDNPYRYYWSDSESIKIIEDAIIQIPSIEMIEWLIMLGQVEFYYDNAFTFSSIKTNVRDLLSLLLNAGYITKLKESIYKTPNQEVNFYIFKNSFLSGLKSINLNQT
;
A
#
# COMPACT_ATOMS: atom_id res chain seq x y z
N MET A 1 22.61 0.49 22.34
CA MET A 1 23.06 0.42 20.93
C MET A 1 22.59 -0.90 20.35
N VAL A 2 21.61 -0.88 19.43
CA VAL A 2 21.10 -2.10 18.77
C VAL A 2 22.16 -2.55 17.76
N LYS A 3 22.63 -3.80 17.86
CA LYS A 3 23.72 -4.34 17.04
C LYS A 3 23.23 -5.15 15.82
N PHE A 4 21.95 -5.49 15.79
CA PHE A 4 21.34 -6.33 14.75
C PHE A 4 19.82 -6.14 14.78
N ALA A 5 19.20 -5.91 13.63
CA ALA A 5 17.76 -5.85 13.45
C ALA A 5 17.38 -6.73 12.26
N VAL A 6 16.40 -7.61 12.43
CA VAL A 6 15.83 -8.41 11.36
C VAL A 6 14.50 -7.75 10.96
N ILE A 7 14.43 -7.27 9.73
CA ILE A 7 13.18 -6.79 9.13
C ILE A 7 12.55 -8.00 8.43
N PHE A 8 11.41 -8.47 8.93
CA PHE A 8 10.66 -9.59 8.36
C PHE A 8 9.16 -9.26 8.37
N GLY A 9 8.49 -9.58 7.26
CA GLY A 9 7.04 -9.71 7.16
C GLY A 9 6.29 -8.43 6.77
N ALA A 10 5.34 -8.57 5.82
CA ALA A 10 4.29 -7.58 5.57
C ALA A 10 3.19 -7.61 6.66
N THR A 11 3.25 -8.58 7.57
CA THR A 11 2.27 -8.80 8.63
C THR A 11 2.93 -9.19 9.94
N ARG A 12 2.19 -8.97 11.03
CA ARG A 12 2.59 -9.26 12.40
C ARG A 12 2.88 -10.74 12.60
N LEU A 13 3.91 -11.04 13.42
CA LEU A 13 4.07 -12.37 14.01
C LEU A 13 2.94 -12.63 15.02
N PRO A 14 2.13 -13.70 14.85
CA PRO A 14 1.16 -14.08 15.86
C PRO A 14 1.89 -14.32 17.18
N LYS A 15 1.35 -13.79 18.29
CA LYS A 15 1.84 -14.15 19.63
C LYS A 15 1.62 -15.65 19.78
N ALA A 16 2.69 -16.44 19.85
CA ALA A 16 2.62 -17.88 19.96
C ALA A 16 2.27 -18.29 21.41
N GLY A 17 1.07 -17.93 21.87
CA GLY A 17 0.55 -18.26 23.20
C GLY A 17 1.39 -17.73 24.36
N ILE A 18 0.88 -17.88 25.58
CA ILE A 18 1.57 -17.47 26.83
C ILE A 18 2.92 -18.16 27.07
N PHE A 19 3.24 -19.22 26.32
CA PHE A 19 4.45 -20.03 26.48
C PHE A 19 5.57 -19.74 25.47
N SER A 20 5.40 -18.81 24.51
CA SER A 20 6.52 -18.43 23.63
C SER A 20 7.42 -17.36 24.25
N GLY A 21 8.73 -17.56 24.12
CA GLY A 21 9.76 -16.59 24.55
C GLY A 21 9.78 -15.28 23.76
N LEU A 22 8.90 -15.12 22.75
CA LEU A 22 8.78 -13.95 21.86
C LEU A 22 7.48 -13.15 22.09
N ASN A 23 6.96 -13.12 23.32
CA ASN A 23 5.70 -12.45 23.65
C ASN A 23 5.77 -10.93 23.89
N HIS A 24 6.98 -10.35 23.93
CA HIS A 24 7.22 -8.93 24.24
C HIS A 24 7.54 -8.06 23.01
N LEU A 25 7.12 -8.47 21.81
CA LEU A 25 7.23 -7.62 20.63
C LEU A 25 6.23 -6.46 20.75
N ILE A 26 6.75 -5.24 20.81
CA ILE A 26 5.97 -4.02 20.61
C ILE A 26 5.70 -3.95 19.10
N ASN A 27 4.43 -4.05 18.73
CA ASN A 27 4.01 -3.93 17.34
C ASN A 27 3.66 -2.49 17.07
N ASP A 28 4.10 -2.00 15.91
CA ASP A 28 3.69 -0.69 15.44
C ASP A 28 3.03 -0.79 14.07
N SER A 29 1.93 -0.08 13.89
CA SER A 29 1.07 -0.18 12.69
C SER A 29 0.78 1.19 12.10
N VAL A 30 0.28 1.20 10.87
CA VAL A 30 -0.06 2.44 10.16
C VAL A 30 -1.06 3.33 10.91
N ASP A 31 -1.88 2.75 11.81
CA ASP A 31 -2.71 3.47 12.78
C ASP A 31 -2.03 3.41 14.17
N GLY A 32 -1.42 4.53 14.60
CA GLY A 32 -0.81 4.70 15.93
C GLY A 32 0.72 4.63 16.03
N SER A 33 1.45 4.80 14.91
CA SER A 33 2.92 4.67 14.89
C SER A 33 3.73 5.94 15.08
N GLY A 34 4.52 5.95 16.16
CA GLY A 34 5.63 6.90 16.35
C GLY A 34 6.83 6.69 15.41
N PHE A 35 6.82 5.63 14.60
CA PHE A 35 7.86 5.24 13.65
C PHE A 35 7.43 5.45 12.19
N SER A 36 6.44 6.32 11.93
CA SER A 36 5.91 6.64 10.60
C SER A 36 6.95 6.88 9.50
N GLU A 37 8.10 7.47 9.83
CA GLU A 37 9.19 7.75 8.88
C GLU A 37 9.92 6.50 8.34
N TYR A 38 9.75 5.34 8.98
CA TYR A 38 10.43 4.10 8.58
C TYR A 38 9.57 3.23 7.64
N PHE A 39 8.33 3.64 7.35
CA PHE A 39 7.41 2.91 6.48
C PHE A 39 7.61 3.21 4.99
N GLY A 40 8.36 4.26 4.66
CA GLY A 40 8.64 4.64 3.28
C GLY A 40 9.32 6.00 3.19
N PHE A 41 9.14 6.72 2.08
CA PHE A 41 9.66 8.09 1.99
C PHE A 41 8.62 9.10 2.44
N THR A 42 9.05 10.05 3.25
CA THR A 42 8.27 11.26 3.56
C THR A 42 8.21 12.20 2.37
N GLU A 43 7.23 13.11 2.34
CA GLU A 43 7.14 14.16 1.32
C GLU A 43 8.46 14.95 1.20
N SER A 44 9.10 15.30 2.31
CA SER A 44 10.37 16.02 2.33
C SER A 44 11.52 15.24 1.70
N GLU A 45 11.55 13.91 1.88
CA GLU A 45 12.57 13.07 1.25
C GLU A 45 12.32 12.92 -0.24
N VAL A 46 11.05 12.79 -0.67
CA VAL A 46 10.68 12.78 -2.08
C VAL A 46 11.06 14.10 -2.75
N ASP A 47 10.74 15.24 -2.13
CA ASP A 47 11.13 16.57 -2.62
C ASP A 47 12.65 16.71 -2.73
N TRP A 48 13.39 16.22 -1.73
CA TRP A 48 14.85 16.23 -1.75
C TRP A 48 15.40 15.37 -2.90
N LEU A 49 14.88 14.16 -3.09
CA LEU A 49 15.29 13.26 -4.17
C LEU A 49 15.01 13.88 -5.55
N ILE A 50 13.83 14.48 -5.74
CA ILE A 50 13.47 15.20 -6.97
C ILE A 50 14.46 16.35 -7.20
N SER A 51 14.77 17.15 -6.18
CA SER A 51 15.73 18.26 -6.34
C SER A 51 17.12 17.79 -6.77
N LYS A 52 17.55 16.60 -6.33
CA LYS A 52 18.82 15.98 -6.77
C LYS A 52 18.75 15.54 -8.21
N LEU A 53 17.63 14.94 -8.63
CA LEU A 53 17.41 14.58 -10.03
C LEU A 53 17.43 15.81 -10.94
N ILE A 54 16.74 16.89 -10.57
CA ILE A 54 16.69 18.14 -11.36
C ILE A 54 18.09 18.74 -11.54
N LYS A 55 18.96 18.68 -10.53
CA LYS A 55 20.36 19.10 -10.66
C LYS A 55 21.14 18.29 -11.70
N LEU A 56 20.83 17.00 -11.83
CA LEU A 56 21.45 16.10 -12.83
C LEU A 56 20.79 16.22 -14.21
N LYS A 57 19.52 16.65 -14.25
CA LYS A 57 18.65 16.70 -15.42
C LYS A 57 17.93 18.06 -15.50
N PRO A 58 18.66 19.16 -15.76
CA PRO A 58 18.10 20.52 -15.71
C PRO A 58 17.03 20.79 -16.77
N GLN A 59 16.90 19.93 -17.78
CA GLN A 59 15.83 19.98 -18.78
C GLN A 59 14.46 19.51 -18.24
N LEU A 60 14.43 18.80 -17.11
CA LEU A 60 13.18 18.40 -16.48
C LEU A 60 12.60 19.57 -15.68
N SER A 61 11.27 19.74 -15.75
CA SER A 61 10.56 20.69 -14.89
C SER A 61 10.31 20.05 -13.52
N GLU A 62 10.86 20.66 -12.46
CA GLU A 62 10.63 20.23 -11.08
C GLU A 62 9.14 20.17 -10.73
N GLU A 63 8.37 21.18 -11.15
CA GLU A 63 6.92 21.25 -10.91
C GLU A 63 6.19 20.08 -11.58
N THR A 64 6.53 19.77 -12.84
CA THR A 64 5.93 18.66 -13.59
C THR A 64 6.26 17.31 -12.95
N VAL A 65 7.51 17.12 -12.51
CA VAL A 65 7.94 15.89 -11.82
C VAL A 65 7.18 15.75 -10.50
N LYS A 66 7.16 16.79 -9.66
CA LYS A 66 6.43 16.77 -8.38
C LYS A 66 4.94 16.47 -8.56
N LYS A 67 4.28 17.14 -9.51
CA LYS A 67 2.86 16.93 -9.80
C LYS A 67 2.59 15.49 -10.26
N SER A 68 3.44 14.94 -11.12
CA SER A 68 3.30 13.57 -11.64
C SER A 68 3.55 12.53 -10.55
N VAL A 69 4.61 12.70 -9.77
CA VAL A 69 4.94 11.84 -8.63
C VAL A 69 3.81 11.85 -7.60
N LYS A 70 3.31 13.03 -7.23
CA LYS A 70 2.20 13.14 -6.28
C LYS A 70 0.93 12.49 -6.83
N LYS A 71 0.60 12.71 -8.10
CA LYS A 71 -0.61 12.12 -8.71
C LYS A 71 -0.57 10.59 -8.74
N LEU A 72 0.57 10.00 -9.10
CA LEU A 72 0.68 8.56 -9.29
C LEU A 72 1.01 7.80 -8.02
N TYR A 73 1.88 8.38 -7.19
CA TYR A 73 2.49 7.69 -6.06
C TYR A 73 2.14 8.31 -4.72
N ASP A 74 1.15 9.20 -4.64
CA ASP A 74 0.76 9.83 -3.37
C ASP A 74 0.67 8.79 -2.27
N GLY A 75 1.23 9.16 -1.13
CA GLY A 75 1.44 8.21 -0.06
C GLY A 75 0.16 7.71 0.60
N TYR A 76 0.33 6.71 1.44
CA TYR A 76 -0.64 6.39 2.48
C TYR A 76 -0.31 7.21 3.74
N ARG A 77 -1.34 7.51 4.53
CA ARG A 77 -1.17 8.27 5.77
C ARG A 77 -0.81 7.32 6.90
N VAL A 78 0.32 7.61 7.55
CA VAL A 78 0.68 7.04 8.84
C VAL A 78 0.66 8.20 9.83
N GLU A 79 -0.34 8.19 10.71
CA GLU A 79 -0.67 9.32 11.58
C GLU A 79 -0.80 10.66 10.82
N SER A 80 0.13 11.60 11.03
CA SER A 80 0.15 12.93 10.45
C SER A 80 1.01 13.04 9.18
N LYS A 81 1.76 11.99 8.83
CA LYS A 81 2.69 12.01 7.69
C LYS A 81 2.12 11.28 6.47
N THR A 82 2.40 11.83 5.30
CA THR A 82 2.22 11.14 4.01
C THR A 82 3.46 10.33 3.70
N ILE A 83 3.29 9.02 3.51
CA ILE A 83 4.37 8.07 3.27
C ILE A 83 4.25 7.49 1.87
N TYR A 84 5.23 7.79 1.03
CA TYR A 84 5.35 7.32 -0.35
C TYR A 84 6.00 5.93 -0.39
N ASN A 85 5.50 5.07 -1.29
CA ASN A 85 6.10 3.76 -1.54
C ASN A 85 7.53 3.90 -2.11
N PRO A 86 8.56 3.34 -1.44
CA PRO A 86 9.95 3.51 -1.89
C PRO A 86 10.23 2.95 -3.28
N TRP A 87 9.62 1.81 -3.63
CA TRP A 87 9.83 1.14 -4.90
C TRP A 87 9.30 1.98 -6.07
N SER A 88 8.09 2.54 -5.94
CA SER A 88 7.52 3.43 -6.95
C SER A 88 8.35 4.69 -7.16
N ILE A 89 8.77 5.36 -6.07
CA ILE A 89 9.60 6.57 -6.15
C ILE A 89 10.94 6.27 -6.83
N MET A 90 11.68 5.26 -6.35
CA MET A 90 13.02 4.97 -6.88
C MET A 90 12.98 4.55 -8.35
N ASN A 91 11.98 3.76 -8.76
CA ASN A 91 11.88 3.36 -10.15
C ASN A 91 11.44 4.50 -11.07
N CYS A 92 10.54 5.38 -10.62
CA CYS A 92 10.18 6.58 -11.40
C CYS A 92 11.40 7.49 -11.60
N LEU A 93 12.14 7.80 -10.52
CA LEU A 93 13.32 8.65 -10.59
C LEU A 93 14.43 8.02 -11.46
N ARG A 94 14.62 6.70 -11.38
CA ARG A 94 15.54 5.95 -12.25
C ARG A 94 15.12 6.07 -13.72
N ALA A 95 13.84 5.86 -14.03
CA ALA A 95 13.34 5.96 -15.40
C ALA A 95 13.47 7.37 -15.98
N LEU A 96 13.22 8.40 -15.17
CA LEU A 96 13.50 9.80 -15.54
C LEU A 96 14.99 10.04 -15.80
N ASN A 97 15.85 9.49 -14.94
CA ASN A 97 17.30 9.62 -15.11
C ASN A 97 17.83 8.91 -16.37
N GLU A 98 17.23 7.78 -16.73
CA GLU A 98 17.55 7.01 -17.94
C GLU A 98 16.89 7.56 -19.22
N ASN A 99 16.10 8.64 -19.11
CA ASN A 99 15.31 9.24 -20.20
C ASN A 99 14.37 8.21 -20.87
N MET A 100 13.76 7.31 -20.10
CA MET A 100 12.77 6.38 -20.64
C MET A 100 11.56 7.13 -21.21
N ASP A 101 10.96 6.62 -22.30
CA ASP A 101 9.79 7.23 -22.93
C ASP A 101 8.56 7.31 -22.00
N ASN A 102 8.43 6.35 -21.07
CA ASN A 102 7.34 6.31 -20.09
C ASN A 102 7.86 6.12 -18.66
N PRO A 103 8.31 7.21 -18.01
CA PRO A 103 8.87 7.15 -16.66
C PRO A 103 7.81 7.21 -15.54
N TYR A 104 6.56 7.49 -15.90
CA TYR A 104 5.43 7.68 -14.99
C TYR A 104 4.45 6.52 -15.11
N ARG A 105 4.90 5.32 -14.71
CA ARG A 105 4.12 4.07 -14.79
C ARG A 105 3.77 3.51 -13.41
N TYR A 106 2.93 2.47 -13.40
CA TYR A 106 2.56 1.76 -12.19
C TYR A 106 3.68 0.77 -11.81
N TYR A 107 4.39 1.02 -10.71
CA TYR A 107 5.55 0.26 -10.24
C TYR A 107 5.24 -0.60 -9.00
N TRP A 108 4.35 -0.14 -8.12
CA TRP A 108 3.86 -0.87 -6.95
C TRP A 108 3.07 -2.11 -7.37
N SER A 109 2.42 -2.05 -8.53
CA SER A 109 1.65 -3.16 -9.10
C SER A 109 2.47 -4.37 -9.53
N ASP A 110 3.79 -4.23 -9.68
CA ASP A 110 4.65 -5.33 -10.13
C ASP A 110 5.14 -6.22 -8.96
N SER A 111 4.50 -6.10 -7.79
CA SER A 111 4.90 -6.83 -6.57
C SER A 111 4.12 -8.13 -6.37
N GLU A 112 4.81 -9.19 -5.94
CA GLU A 112 4.20 -10.50 -5.62
C GLU A 112 3.10 -10.43 -4.53
N SER A 113 3.06 -9.33 -3.75
CA SER A 113 2.05 -9.11 -2.70
C SER A 113 0.62 -9.03 -3.23
N ILE A 114 0.42 -8.69 -4.51
CA ILE A 114 -0.92 -8.62 -5.12
C ILE A 114 -1.54 -10.01 -5.25
N LYS A 115 -0.76 -11.06 -5.51
CA LYS A 115 -1.29 -12.42 -5.67
C LYS A 115 -1.99 -12.93 -4.41
N ILE A 116 -1.43 -12.65 -3.23
CA ILE A 116 -2.04 -13.03 -1.95
C ILE A 116 -3.41 -12.36 -1.77
N ILE A 117 -3.54 -11.11 -2.22
CA ILE A 117 -4.79 -10.37 -2.14
C ILE A 117 -5.79 -10.91 -3.16
N GLU A 118 -5.38 -11.14 -4.40
CA GLU A 118 -6.22 -11.76 -5.44
C GLU A 118 -6.76 -13.11 -4.99
N ASP A 119 -5.89 -13.98 -4.46
CA ASP A 119 -6.26 -15.29 -3.93
C ASP A 119 -7.26 -15.18 -2.77
N ALA A 120 -7.10 -14.18 -1.90
CA ALA A 120 -8.02 -13.95 -0.79
C ALA A 120 -9.40 -13.48 -1.27
N ILE A 121 -9.45 -12.56 -2.24
CA ILE A 121 -10.70 -12.06 -2.83
C ILE A 121 -11.52 -13.20 -3.44
N ILE A 122 -10.88 -14.18 -4.08
CA ILE A 122 -11.56 -15.34 -4.69
C ILE A 122 -12.19 -16.25 -3.62
N GLN A 123 -11.61 -16.32 -2.43
CA GLN A 123 -12.03 -17.25 -1.37
C GLN A 123 -13.06 -16.68 -0.40
N ILE A 124 -13.08 -15.35 -0.23
CA ILE A 124 -13.99 -14.71 0.71
C ILE A 124 -15.45 -14.89 0.22
N PRO A 125 -16.40 -15.30 1.10
CA PRO A 125 -17.80 -15.51 0.72
C PRO A 125 -18.54 -14.26 0.24
N SER A 126 -18.16 -13.07 0.74
CA SER A 126 -18.72 -11.79 0.34
C SER A 126 -17.66 -10.68 0.32
N ILE A 127 -17.61 -9.98 -0.80
CA ILE A 127 -16.62 -8.94 -1.12
C ILE A 127 -17.26 -7.56 -1.28
N GLU A 128 -18.49 -7.38 -0.84
CA GLU A 128 -19.28 -6.14 -1.02
C GLU A 128 -18.51 -4.88 -0.60
N MET A 129 -17.73 -4.96 0.48
CA MET A 129 -16.91 -3.84 0.95
C MET A 129 -15.75 -3.49 -0.01
N ILE A 130 -15.20 -4.48 -0.71
CA ILE A 130 -14.20 -4.26 -1.78
C ILE A 130 -14.88 -3.63 -2.99
N GLU A 131 -16.09 -4.07 -3.34
CA GLU A 131 -16.87 -3.47 -4.43
C GLU A 131 -17.20 -2.00 -4.16
N TRP A 132 -17.60 -1.66 -2.93
CA TRP A 132 -17.78 -0.27 -2.51
C TRP A 132 -16.50 0.55 -2.65
N LEU A 133 -15.36 0.00 -2.23
CA LEU A 133 -14.07 0.67 -2.39
C LEU A 133 -13.74 0.94 -3.87
N ILE A 134 -14.06 0.00 -4.77
CA ILE A 134 -13.85 0.14 -6.22
C ILE A 134 -14.81 1.16 -6.83
N MET A 135 -16.09 1.12 -6.47
CA MET A 135 -17.16 1.93 -7.07
C MET A 135 -17.21 3.35 -6.52
N LEU A 136 -17.12 3.49 -5.20
CA LEU A 136 -17.26 4.75 -4.47
C LEU A 136 -15.90 5.40 -4.16
N GLY A 137 -14.80 4.66 -4.33
CA GLY A 137 -13.44 5.11 -4.00
C GLY A 137 -13.14 5.14 -2.50
N GLN A 138 -14.07 4.69 -1.66
CA GLN A 138 -13.94 4.64 -0.21
C GLN A 138 -14.79 3.51 0.39
N VAL A 139 -14.43 3.12 1.62
CA VAL A 139 -15.11 2.07 2.39
C VAL A 139 -15.07 2.43 3.87
N GLU A 140 -16.14 2.11 4.58
CA GLU A 140 -16.22 2.25 6.04
C GLU A 140 -16.04 0.89 6.72
N PHE A 141 -15.06 0.77 7.62
CA PHE A 141 -14.86 -0.42 8.44
C PHE A 141 -14.09 -0.10 9.72
N TYR A 142 -14.22 -0.96 10.73
CA TYR A 142 -13.39 -0.90 11.92
C TYR A 142 -12.11 -1.68 11.69
N TYR A 143 -10.97 -0.97 11.76
CA TYR A 143 -9.66 -1.58 11.63
C TYR A 143 -9.38 -2.50 12.82
N ASP A 144 -8.91 -3.70 12.50
CA ASP A 144 -8.40 -4.66 13.47
C ASP A 144 -7.02 -5.15 13.03
N ASN A 145 -6.00 -4.89 13.87
CA ASN A 145 -4.62 -5.29 13.64
C ASN A 145 -4.33 -6.75 14.09
N ALA A 146 -5.34 -7.51 14.52
CA ALA A 146 -5.21 -8.88 15.03
C ALA A 146 -5.56 -9.98 14.00
N PHE A 147 -5.55 -9.67 12.69
CA PHE A 147 -5.85 -10.65 11.62
C PHE A 147 -4.71 -11.66 11.34
N THR A 148 -5.03 -12.75 10.64
CA THR A 148 -4.06 -13.76 10.15
C THR A 148 -4.20 -13.99 8.64
N PHE A 149 -3.20 -14.58 7.98
CA PHE A 149 -3.28 -14.93 6.55
C PHE A 149 -4.37 -15.97 6.22
N SER A 150 -4.82 -16.76 7.20
CA SER A 150 -5.98 -17.63 7.01
C SER A 150 -7.28 -16.83 7.11
N SER A 151 -7.35 -15.87 8.03
CA SER A 151 -8.59 -15.11 8.26
C SER A 151 -8.89 -14.12 7.12
N ILE A 152 -7.87 -13.56 6.45
CA ILE A 152 -8.07 -12.71 5.26
C ILE A 152 -8.77 -13.43 4.11
N LYS A 153 -8.75 -14.77 4.06
CA LYS A 153 -9.40 -15.57 3.00
C LYS A 153 -10.87 -15.86 3.30
N THR A 154 -11.33 -15.53 4.51
CA THR A 154 -12.69 -15.83 4.99
C THR A 154 -13.43 -14.58 5.47
N ASN A 155 -12.72 -13.50 5.81
CA ASN A 155 -13.26 -12.28 6.38
C ASN A 155 -12.76 -11.06 5.60
N VAL A 156 -13.69 -10.35 4.95
CA VAL A 156 -13.37 -9.15 4.17
C VAL A 156 -12.77 -8.02 5.00
N ARG A 157 -13.13 -7.91 6.30
CA ARG A 157 -12.57 -6.87 7.18
C ARG A 157 -11.09 -7.13 7.48
N ASP A 158 -10.71 -8.38 7.63
CA ASP A 158 -9.31 -8.77 7.83
C ASP A 158 -8.49 -8.49 6.57
N LEU A 159 -9.07 -8.75 5.39
CA LEU A 159 -8.47 -8.36 4.13
C LEU A 159 -8.30 -6.83 4.02
N LEU A 160 -9.31 -6.05 4.42
CA LEU A 160 -9.22 -4.59 4.46
C LEU A 160 -8.15 -4.11 5.46
N SER A 161 -8.01 -4.74 6.62
CA SER A 161 -6.92 -4.46 7.56
C SER A 161 -5.54 -4.75 6.95
N LEU A 162 -5.40 -5.83 6.18
CA LEU A 162 -4.18 -6.12 5.43
C LEU A 162 -3.91 -5.04 4.38
N LEU A 163 -4.92 -4.64 3.60
CA LEU A 163 -4.79 -3.59 2.59
C LEU A 163 -4.35 -2.26 3.21
N LEU A 164 -4.86 -1.94 4.41
CA LEU A 164 -4.46 -0.75 5.16
C LEU A 164 -3.00 -0.86 5.62
N ASN A 165 -2.62 -1.97 6.25
CA ASN A 165 -1.26 -2.21 6.72
C ASN A 165 -0.23 -2.21 5.57
N ALA A 166 -0.62 -2.71 4.39
CA ALA A 166 0.21 -2.72 3.20
C ALA A 166 0.22 -1.39 2.44
N GLY A 167 -0.55 -0.38 2.86
CA GLY A 167 -0.61 0.94 2.22
C GLY A 167 -1.45 0.99 0.94
N TYR A 168 -2.25 -0.04 0.63
CA TYR A 168 -3.17 -0.04 -0.52
C TYR A 168 -4.46 0.76 -0.25
N ILE A 169 -4.79 0.99 1.02
CA ILE A 169 -5.79 1.98 1.43
C ILE A 169 -5.22 2.87 2.53
N THR A 170 -5.82 4.04 2.71
CA THR A 170 -5.40 5.04 3.68
C THR A 170 -6.60 5.65 4.39
N LYS A 171 -6.41 6.04 5.66
CA LYS A 171 -7.44 6.69 6.48
C LYS A 171 -7.82 8.04 5.88
N LEU A 172 -9.13 8.25 5.70
CA LEU A 172 -9.73 9.52 5.26
C LEU A 172 -10.38 10.25 6.43
N LYS A 173 -11.18 9.52 7.23
CA LYS A 173 -11.84 9.97 8.46
C LYS A 173 -11.90 8.80 9.44
N GLU A 174 -12.47 9.01 10.62
CA GLU A 174 -12.72 7.92 11.56
C GLU A 174 -13.47 6.77 10.87
N SER A 175 -12.91 5.55 10.95
CA SER A 175 -13.40 4.33 10.28
C SER A 175 -13.62 4.38 8.76
N ILE A 176 -13.31 5.49 8.06
CA ILE A 176 -13.48 5.62 6.60
C ILE A 176 -12.12 5.66 5.92
N TYR A 177 -11.95 4.78 4.93
CA TYR A 177 -10.70 4.57 4.20
C TYR A 177 -10.91 4.72 2.71
N LYS A 178 -9.86 5.14 2.00
CA LYS A 178 -9.86 5.31 0.54
C LYS A 178 -8.57 4.78 -0.07
N THR A 179 -8.52 4.68 -1.39
CA THR A 179 -7.24 4.44 -2.10
C THR A 179 -6.33 5.66 -2.00
N PRO A 180 -5.00 5.48 -1.83
CA PRO A 180 -4.07 6.59 -1.58
C PRO A 180 -3.77 7.42 -2.83
N ASN A 181 -3.67 6.77 -3.99
CA ASN A 181 -3.23 7.39 -5.23
C ASN A 181 -3.87 6.74 -6.47
N GLN A 182 -3.57 7.31 -7.64
CA GLN A 182 -4.12 6.82 -8.90
C GLN A 182 -3.61 5.43 -9.27
N GLU A 183 -2.36 5.09 -8.97
CA GLU A 183 -1.79 3.78 -9.27
C GLU A 183 -2.59 2.65 -8.62
N VAL A 184 -2.80 2.76 -7.31
CA VAL A 184 -3.50 1.74 -6.54
C VAL A 184 -4.97 1.66 -6.98
N ASN A 185 -5.65 2.79 -7.13
CA ASN A 185 -7.05 2.82 -7.55
C ASN A 185 -7.25 2.22 -8.95
N PHE A 186 -6.47 2.67 -9.94
CA PHE A 186 -6.71 2.31 -11.32
C PHE A 186 -6.15 0.92 -11.68
N TYR A 187 -4.95 0.59 -11.22
CA TYR A 187 -4.32 -0.66 -11.63
C TYR A 187 -4.70 -1.83 -10.72
N ILE A 188 -4.58 -1.65 -9.40
CA ILE A 188 -4.79 -2.75 -8.46
C ILE A 188 -6.29 -3.05 -8.33
N PHE A 189 -7.08 -2.04 -7.98
CA PHE A 189 -8.51 -2.23 -7.75
C PHE A 189 -9.31 -2.38 -9.05
N LYS A 190 -9.10 -1.51 -10.05
CA LYS A 190 -9.91 -1.53 -11.27
C LYS A 190 -9.44 -2.48 -12.37
N ASN A 191 -8.13 -2.78 -12.48
CA ASN A 191 -7.67 -3.75 -13.48
C ASN A 191 -7.53 -5.15 -12.91
N SER A 192 -6.77 -5.33 -11.83
CA SER A 192 -6.50 -6.66 -11.25
C SER A 192 -7.74 -7.21 -10.54
N PHE A 193 -8.27 -6.52 -9.52
CA PHE A 193 -9.35 -7.09 -8.71
C PHE A 193 -10.66 -7.22 -9.48
N LEU A 194 -11.11 -6.20 -10.22
CA LEU A 194 -12.32 -6.33 -11.06
C LEU A 194 -12.23 -7.44 -12.11
N SER A 195 -11.05 -7.73 -12.66
CA SER A 195 -10.89 -8.85 -13.60
C SER A 195 -11.03 -10.19 -12.89
N GLY A 196 -10.48 -10.32 -11.68
CA GLY A 196 -10.70 -11.47 -10.80
C GLY A 196 -12.17 -11.66 -10.41
N LEU A 197 -12.90 -10.57 -10.16
CA LEU A 197 -14.34 -10.68 -9.85
C LEU A 197 -15.17 -11.18 -11.03
N LYS A 198 -14.84 -10.72 -12.24
CA LYS A 198 -15.51 -11.17 -13.46
C LYS A 198 -15.27 -12.65 -13.74
N SER A 199 -14.07 -13.18 -13.46
CA SER A 199 -13.79 -14.60 -13.67
C SER A 199 -14.56 -15.50 -12.69
N ILE A 200 -14.82 -15.04 -11.46
CA ILE A 200 -15.66 -15.75 -10.49
C ILE A 200 -17.11 -15.84 -10.99
N ASN A 201 -17.68 -14.71 -11.43
CA ASN A 201 -19.07 -14.67 -11.90
C ASN A 201 -19.31 -15.49 -13.18
N LEU A 202 -18.31 -15.61 -14.06
CA LEU A 202 -18.38 -16.46 -15.26
C LEU A 202 -18.33 -17.96 -14.94
N ASN A 203 -17.74 -18.36 -13.80
CA ASN A 203 -17.67 -19.75 -13.37
C ASN A 203 -18.91 -20.20 -12.56
N GLN A 204 -19.85 -19.30 -12.29
CA GLN A 204 -21.11 -19.57 -11.58
C GLN A 204 -22.34 -19.58 -12.49
N THR A 205 -22.16 -19.36 -13.80
CA THR A 205 -23.18 -19.45 -14.86
C THR A 205 -22.92 -20.63 -15.78
#